data_AF-A0A4Y8AH98-F1
#
_entry.id   AF-A0A4Y8AH98-F1
#
_cell.length_a   1.000
_cell.length_b   1.000
_cell.length_c   1.000
_cell.angle_alpha   90.00
_cell.angle_beta   90.00
_cell.angle_gamma   90.00
#
_symmetry.space_group_name_H-M   'P 1'
#
loop_
_entity.id
_entity.type
_entity.pdbx_description
1 polymer ?
#
loop_
_entity_poly.entity_id
_entity_poly.type
_entity_poly.pdbx_seq_one_letter_code
_entity_poly.pdbx_strand_id
1 'polypeptide(L)'
;MKKFCLIVLLFCFAVSAHAQSISFFDLTNLTNLTDGQAHTYLTLGDVFKHQYLEEKDGKKIEHFRSRSAKVKEQNITIGESTRLSNGTVLRTVTYDTRDPQHIVNLIAQARRAKLVMKFQGQDKLNNIYKFDNEFYFITMTISTTENKGQVVIHQKEFVGY
;
A
#
# COMPACT_ATOMS: atom_id res chain seq x y z
N MET A 1 40.93 -14.83 -19.26
CA MET A 1 40.01 -14.94 -18.11
C MET A 1 38.95 -13.82 -18.01
N LYS A 2 38.87 -12.85 -18.94
CA LYS A 2 37.85 -11.76 -18.88
C LYS A 2 36.46 -12.14 -19.43
N LYS A 3 36.34 -13.24 -20.18
CA LYS A 3 35.09 -13.65 -20.85
C LYS A 3 34.09 -14.36 -19.92
N PHE A 4 34.56 -14.96 -18.83
CA PHE A 4 33.69 -15.66 -17.87
C PHE A 4 32.96 -14.72 -16.90
N CYS A 5 33.51 -13.53 -16.63
CA CYS A 5 32.85 -12.53 -15.78
C CYS A 5 31.51 -12.05 -16.36
N LEU A 6 31.40 -11.95 -17.68
CA LEU A 6 30.21 -11.42 -18.34
C LEU A 6 29.04 -12.43 -18.33
N ILE A 7 29.35 -13.73 -18.35
CA ILE A 7 28.36 -14.81 -18.24
C ILE A 7 27.83 -14.89 -16.80
N VAL A 8 28.71 -14.78 -15.80
CA VAL A 8 28.29 -14.71 -14.38
C VAL A 8 27.41 -13.48 -14.11
N LEU A 9 27.75 -12.33 -14.71
CA LEU A 9 26.95 -11.10 -14.57
C LEU A 9 25.54 -11.26 -15.16
N LEU A 10 25.40 -11.94 -16.31
CA LEU A 10 24.11 -12.21 -16.97
C LEU A 10 23.21 -13.14 -16.16
N PHE A 11 23.77 -14.11 -15.43
CA PHE A 11 23.01 -14.98 -14.52
C PHE A 11 22.57 -14.27 -13.23
N CYS A 12 23.26 -13.22 -12.79
CA CYS A 12 22.83 -12.40 -11.65
C CYS A 12 21.59 -11.53 -11.95
N PHE A 13 21.27 -11.26 -13.23
CA PHE A 13 20.06 -10.54 -13.62
C PHE A 13 18.82 -11.44 -13.79
N ALA A 14 18.99 -12.77 -13.74
CA ALA A 14 17.89 -13.73 -13.84
C ALA A 14 17.19 -14.01 -12.49
N VAL A 15 17.43 -13.17 -11.48
CA VAL A 15 16.58 -13.17 -10.28
C VAL A 15 15.24 -12.62 -10.70
N SER A 16 14.24 -13.50 -10.80
CA SER A 16 12.85 -13.12 -10.98
C SER A 16 12.43 -12.24 -9.81
N ALA A 17 12.60 -10.93 -9.97
CA ALA A 17 12.04 -9.92 -9.10
C ALA A 17 10.52 -10.02 -9.27
N HIS A 18 9.88 -10.81 -8.43
CA HIS A 18 8.42 -10.81 -8.33
C HIS A 18 8.03 -9.44 -7.77
N ALA A 19 7.63 -8.57 -8.70
CA ALA A 19 7.41 -7.18 -8.42
C ALA A 19 6.21 -6.99 -7.49
N GLN A 20 6.40 -6.12 -6.50
CA GLN A 20 5.33 -5.49 -5.75
C GLN A 20 4.22 -5.04 -6.71
N SER A 21 2.98 -5.44 -6.44
CA SER A 21 1.87 -5.32 -7.40
C SER A 21 1.14 -3.97 -7.33
N ILE A 22 1.49 -3.13 -6.36
CA ILE A 22 0.93 -1.79 -6.21
C ILE A 22 1.98 -0.81 -5.70
N SER A 23 2.05 0.38 -6.28
CA SER A 23 2.99 1.43 -5.87
C SER A 23 2.42 2.30 -4.75
N PHE A 24 3.27 3.14 -4.15
CA PHE A 24 2.85 4.13 -3.17
C PHE A 24 1.86 5.14 -3.77
N PHE A 25 2.11 5.58 -5.01
CA PHE A 25 1.25 6.54 -5.69
C PHE A 25 -0.13 5.97 -5.98
N ASP A 26 -0.21 4.68 -6.35
CA ASP A 26 -1.48 3.99 -6.56
C ASP A 26 -2.30 3.95 -5.26
N LEU A 27 -1.67 3.63 -4.12
CA LEU A 27 -2.33 3.64 -2.81
C LEU A 27 -2.84 5.03 -2.43
N THR A 28 -2.05 6.08 -2.62
CA THR A 28 -2.52 7.45 -2.37
C THR A 28 -3.63 7.86 -3.35
N ASN A 29 -3.55 7.45 -4.61
CA ASN A 29 -4.56 7.74 -5.61
C ASN A 29 -5.91 7.10 -5.24
N LEU A 30 -5.90 5.85 -4.76
CA LEU A 30 -7.10 5.16 -4.30
C LEU A 30 -7.86 5.94 -3.21
N THR A 31 -7.16 6.68 -2.34
CA THR A 31 -7.83 7.51 -1.32
C THR A 31 -8.58 8.71 -1.89
N ASN A 32 -8.29 9.12 -3.13
CA ASN A 32 -8.97 10.24 -3.79
C ASN A 32 -10.12 9.78 -4.70
N LEU A 33 -10.26 8.47 -4.94
CA LEU A 33 -11.29 7.91 -5.79
C LEU A 33 -12.57 7.64 -5.00
N THR A 34 -13.72 7.76 -5.65
CA THR A 34 -14.98 7.20 -5.10
C THR A 34 -14.89 5.67 -5.07
N ASP A 35 -15.71 5.02 -4.23
CA ASP A 35 -15.64 3.56 -4.03
C ASP A 35 -15.77 2.79 -5.34
N GLY A 36 -16.69 3.21 -6.23
CA GLY A 36 -16.83 2.62 -7.57
C GLY A 36 -15.60 2.83 -8.47
N GLN A 37 -14.99 4.01 -8.43
CA GLN A 37 -13.76 4.28 -9.19
C GLN A 37 -12.57 3.47 -8.66
N ALA A 38 -12.45 3.35 -7.33
CA ALA A 38 -11.42 2.54 -6.69
C ALA A 38 -11.60 1.05 -7.01
N HIS A 39 -12.83 0.54 -6.98
CA HIS A 39 -13.15 -0.82 -7.42
C HIS A 39 -12.72 -1.06 -8.87
N THR A 40 -13.11 -0.17 -9.79
CA THR A 40 -12.71 -0.28 -11.20
C THR A 40 -11.20 -0.22 -11.35
N TYR A 41 -10.53 0.70 -10.66
CA TYR A 41 -9.06 0.82 -10.71
C TYR A 41 -8.37 -0.49 -10.30
N LEU A 42 -8.83 -1.13 -9.22
CA LEU A 42 -8.24 -2.37 -8.72
C LEU A 42 -8.54 -3.60 -9.59
N THR A 43 -9.66 -3.59 -10.31
CA THR A 43 -10.12 -4.75 -11.10
C THR A 43 -9.70 -4.68 -12.57
N LEU A 44 -9.58 -3.49 -13.16
CA LEU A 44 -9.36 -3.31 -14.60
C LEU A 44 -8.01 -3.89 -15.08
N GLY A 45 -6.97 -3.81 -14.26
CA GLY A 45 -5.63 -4.29 -14.61
C GLY A 45 -5.42 -5.80 -14.44
N ASP A 46 -6.43 -6.55 -13.99
CA ASP A 46 -6.33 -7.98 -13.62
C ASP A 46 -5.17 -8.31 -12.65
N VAL A 47 -4.75 -7.32 -11.86
CA VAL A 47 -3.72 -7.49 -10.82
C VAL A 47 -4.36 -7.98 -9.52
N PHE A 48 -5.49 -7.38 -9.16
CA PHE A 48 -6.26 -7.73 -7.98
C PHE A 48 -7.61 -8.32 -8.36
N LYS A 49 -8.12 -9.23 -7.53
CA LYS A 49 -9.49 -9.73 -7.59
C LYS A 49 -10.24 -9.26 -6.36
N HIS A 50 -11.47 -8.80 -6.55
CA HIS A 50 -12.41 -8.62 -5.46
C HIS A 50 -12.63 -9.99 -4.78
N GLN A 51 -12.45 -10.04 -3.46
CA GLN A 51 -12.68 -11.25 -2.67
C GLN A 51 -14.07 -11.26 -2.08
N TYR A 52 -14.40 -10.24 -1.30
CA TYR A 52 -15.68 -10.13 -0.62
C TYR A 52 -15.96 -8.67 -0.22
N LEU A 53 -17.23 -8.42 0.03
CA LEU A 53 -17.77 -7.17 0.55
C LEU A 53 -18.23 -7.39 1.99
N GLU A 54 -17.90 -6.46 2.86
CA GLU A 54 -18.25 -6.44 4.27
C GLU A 54 -19.08 -5.17 4.55
N GLU A 55 -20.22 -5.31 5.22
CA GLU A 55 -20.98 -4.17 5.71
C GLU A 55 -20.66 -3.94 7.18
N LYS A 56 -20.05 -2.80 7.49
CA LYS A 56 -19.63 -2.44 8.85
C LYS A 56 -19.96 -0.97 9.12
N ASP A 57 -20.68 -0.71 10.21
CA ASP A 57 -21.09 0.64 10.62
C ASP A 57 -21.81 1.43 9.50
N GLY A 58 -22.62 0.73 8.69
CA GLY A 58 -23.33 1.31 7.54
C GLY A 58 -22.44 1.64 6.33
N LYS A 59 -21.17 1.22 6.34
CA LYS A 59 -20.21 1.38 5.23
C LYS A 59 -20.03 0.05 4.52
N LYS A 60 -19.83 0.12 3.20
CA LYS A 60 -19.46 -1.03 2.36
C LYS A 60 -17.95 -1.06 2.23
N ILE A 61 -17.33 -2.03 2.87
CA ILE A 61 -15.89 -2.25 2.86
C ILE A 61 -15.61 -3.36 1.86
N GLU A 62 -14.77 -3.09 0.87
CA GLU A 62 -14.40 -4.07 -0.14
C GLU A 62 -12.97 -4.55 0.09
N HIS A 63 -12.80 -5.87 -0.02
CA HIS A 63 -11.52 -6.53 0.19
C HIS A 63 -11.06 -7.17 -1.11
N PHE A 64 -9.82 -6.87 -1.50
CA PHE A 64 -9.19 -7.33 -2.74
C PHE A 64 -7.94 -8.13 -2.41
N ARG A 65 -7.62 -9.13 -3.26
CA ARG A 65 -6.41 -9.93 -3.15
C ARG A 65 -5.68 -10.01 -4.48
N SER A 66 -4.35 -10.04 -4.45
CA SER A 66 -3.53 -10.28 -5.64
C SER A 66 -3.92 -11.58 -6.34
N ARG A 67 -4.04 -11.55 -7.67
CA ARG A 67 -4.39 -12.72 -8.48
C ARG A 67 -3.21 -13.67 -8.71
N SER A 68 -2.01 -13.12 -8.89
CA SER A 68 -0.82 -13.90 -9.21
C SER A 68 -0.34 -14.73 -8.02
N ALA A 69 -0.25 -16.05 -8.21
CA ALA A 69 0.38 -16.95 -7.24
C ALA A 69 1.91 -16.84 -7.23
N LYS A 70 2.51 -16.12 -8.19
CA LYS A 70 3.96 -15.91 -8.27
C LYS A 70 4.45 -14.80 -7.36
N VAL A 71 3.56 -13.89 -6.96
CA VAL A 71 3.87 -12.82 -6.01
C VAL A 71 3.34 -13.24 -4.63
N LYS A 72 4.04 -12.88 -3.57
CA LYS A 72 3.53 -13.05 -2.21
C LYS A 72 2.19 -12.32 -2.09
N GLU A 73 1.31 -12.89 -1.28
CA GLU A 73 -0.05 -12.39 -1.12
C GLU A 73 -0.05 -10.91 -0.72
N GLN A 74 -0.91 -10.16 -1.40
CA GLN A 74 -1.19 -8.76 -1.14
C GLN A 74 -2.69 -8.59 -1.07
N ASN A 75 -3.15 -7.85 -0.07
CA ASN A 75 -4.55 -7.50 0.09
C ASN A 75 -4.71 -5.98 0.11
N ILE A 76 -5.81 -5.49 -0.45
CA ILE A 76 -6.18 -4.07 -0.42
C ILE A 76 -7.60 -3.97 0.10
N THR A 77 -7.82 -3.06 1.03
CA THR A 77 -9.14 -2.75 1.58
C THR A 77 -9.49 -1.29 1.27
N ILE A 78 -10.68 -1.07 0.72
CA ILE A 78 -11.24 0.25 0.40
C ILE A 78 -12.67 0.38 0.97
N GLY A 79 -13.25 1.58 0.92
CA GLY A 79 -14.60 1.87 1.40
C GLY A 79 -14.67 2.34 2.86
N GLU A 80 -13.56 2.24 3.59
CA GLU A 80 -13.44 2.90 4.88
C GLU A 80 -13.35 4.42 4.70
N SER A 81 -14.24 5.16 5.35
CA SER A 81 -14.31 6.61 5.23
C SER A 81 -14.90 7.30 6.47
N THR A 82 -14.59 8.58 6.64
CA THR A 82 -15.19 9.47 7.63
C THR A 82 -15.85 10.64 6.91
N ARG A 83 -17.14 10.86 7.17
CA ARG A 83 -17.86 12.02 6.64
C ARG A 83 -17.77 13.17 7.64
N LEU A 84 -17.28 14.31 7.18
CA LEU A 84 -17.21 15.55 7.94
C LEU A 84 -18.56 16.27 7.97
N SER A 85 -18.71 17.24 8.87
CA SER A 85 -19.93 18.04 9.01
C SER A 85 -20.30 18.83 7.75
N ASN A 86 -19.30 19.21 6.95
CA ASN A 86 -19.46 19.88 5.65
C ASN A 86 -19.84 18.93 4.50
N GLY A 87 -20.02 17.63 4.78
CA GLY A 87 -20.36 16.61 3.78
C GLY A 87 -19.15 16.00 3.05
N THR A 88 -17.94 16.54 3.24
CA THR A 88 -16.70 15.97 2.69
C THR A 88 -16.47 14.56 3.22
N VAL A 89 -16.08 13.64 2.32
CA VAL A 89 -15.79 12.24 2.66
C VAL A 89 -14.28 12.03 2.60
N LEU A 90 -13.67 11.82 3.76
CA LEU A 90 -12.25 11.45 3.90
C LEU A 90 -12.13 9.94 3.83
N ARG A 91 -11.28 9.43 2.95
CA ARG A 91 -11.15 7.97 2.72
C ARG A 91 -9.91 7.41 3.37
N THR A 92 -9.98 6.12 3.69
CA THR A 92 -8.87 5.32 4.18
C THR A 92 -8.65 4.14 3.24
N VAL A 93 -7.39 3.88 2.92
CA VAL A 93 -6.98 2.71 2.15
C VAL A 93 -5.99 1.93 2.99
N THR A 94 -6.22 0.62 3.09
CA THR A 94 -5.32 -0.31 3.77
C THR A 94 -4.73 -1.28 2.76
N TYR A 95 -3.42 -1.51 2.86
CA TYR A 95 -2.70 -2.50 2.08
C TYR A 95 -1.95 -3.43 3.04
N ASP A 96 -2.14 -4.73 2.87
CA ASP A 96 -1.45 -5.76 3.62
C ASP A 96 -0.64 -6.64 2.69
N THR A 97 0.49 -7.16 3.17
CA THR A 97 1.32 -8.06 2.38
C THR A 97 2.04 -9.09 3.24
N ARG A 98 2.32 -10.26 2.64
CA ARG A 98 3.16 -11.31 3.22
C ARG A 98 4.64 -11.20 2.81
N ASP A 99 5.03 -10.06 2.24
CA ASP A 99 6.41 -9.72 1.92
C ASP A 99 6.81 -8.38 2.54
N PRO A 100 7.54 -8.38 3.67
CA PRO A 100 8.05 -7.16 4.29
C PRO A 100 8.85 -6.25 3.36
N GLN A 101 9.49 -6.79 2.32
CA GLN A 101 10.25 -6.00 1.35
C GLN A 101 9.36 -5.02 0.58
N HIS A 102 8.10 -5.35 0.35
CA HIS A 102 7.14 -4.41 -0.25
C HIS A 102 6.96 -3.16 0.62
N ILE A 103 6.91 -3.31 1.95
CA ILE A 103 6.80 -2.16 2.86
C ILE A 103 8.09 -1.33 2.84
N VAL A 104 9.26 -1.97 2.83
CA VAL A 104 10.55 -1.26 2.69
C VAL A 104 10.58 -0.44 1.40
N ASN A 105 10.08 -1.01 0.30
CA ASN A 105 9.98 -0.31 -0.98
C ASN A 105 8.99 0.86 -0.92
N LEU A 106 7.85 0.71 -0.25
CA LEU A 106 6.86 1.79 -0.06
C LEU A 106 7.41 2.93 0.81
N ILE A 107 8.16 2.61 1.87
CA ILE A 107 8.88 3.60 2.70
C ILE A 107 9.86 4.40 1.82
N ALA A 108 10.62 3.73 0.95
CA ALA A 108 11.53 4.39 0.03
C ALA A 108 10.80 5.29 -0.98
N GLN A 109 9.65 4.86 -1.50
CA GLN A 109 8.82 5.65 -2.40
C GLN A 109 8.22 6.88 -1.69
N ALA A 110 7.70 6.72 -0.47
CA ALA A 110 7.18 7.84 0.33
C ALA A 110 8.25 8.90 0.60
N ARG A 111 9.49 8.47 0.92
CA ARG A 111 10.64 9.38 1.07
C ARG A 111 10.97 10.11 -0.23
N ARG A 112 10.96 9.42 -1.39
CA ARG A 112 11.18 10.04 -2.71
C ARG A 112 10.08 11.03 -3.09
N ALA A 113 8.84 10.75 -2.68
CA ALA A 113 7.70 11.66 -2.80
C ALA A 113 7.75 12.84 -1.82
N LYS A 114 8.85 12.99 -1.05
CA LYS A 114 9.10 14.09 -0.11
C LYS A 114 8.08 14.18 1.03
N LEU A 115 7.44 13.07 1.40
CA LEU A 115 6.63 13.04 2.63
C LEU A 115 7.53 13.19 3.85
N VAL A 116 7.06 13.93 4.85
CA VAL A 116 7.80 14.16 6.09
C VAL A 116 7.58 12.96 7.00
N MET A 117 8.67 12.26 7.34
CA MET A 117 8.62 11.22 8.36
C MET A 117 8.45 11.88 9.74
N LYS A 118 7.29 11.68 10.36
CA LYS A 118 6.98 12.23 11.69
C LYS A 118 7.39 11.29 12.81
N PHE A 119 7.49 9.99 12.52
CA PHE A 119 7.83 8.99 13.50
C PHE A 119 8.53 7.79 12.86
N GLN A 120 9.53 7.27 13.57
CA GLN A 120 10.14 5.98 13.32
C GLN A 120 10.42 5.34 14.69
N GLY A 121 9.92 4.14 14.90
CA GLY A 121 10.11 3.41 16.15
C GLY A 121 9.61 1.98 16.02
N GLN A 122 9.40 1.33 17.16
CA GLN A 122 8.88 -0.03 17.21
C GLN A 122 8.01 -0.22 18.45
N ASP A 123 7.06 -1.14 18.37
CA ASP A 123 6.40 -1.74 19.52
C ASP A 123 6.86 -3.19 19.69
N LYS A 124 6.14 -3.98 20.50
CA LYS A 124 6.47 -5.39 20.74
C LYS A 124 6.40 -6.26 19.46
N LEU A 125 5.56 -5.88 18.51
CA LEU A 125 5.16 -6.72 17.37
C LEU A 125 5.55 -6.13 16.01
N ASN A 126 5.87 -4.83 15.94
CA ASN A 126 6.05 -4.11 14.68
C ASN A 126 7.14 -3.05 14.77
N ASN A 127 7.91 -2.91 13.69
CA ASN A 127 8.55 -1.65 13.34
C ASN A 127 7.51 -0.73 12.71
N ILE A 128 7.47 0.54 13.13
CA ILE A 128 6.42 1.50 12.78
C ILE A 128 7.07 2.75 12.20
N TYR A 129 6.57 3.16 11.03
CA TYR A 129 6.98 4.37 10.32
C TYR A 129 5.74 5.21 10.04
N LYS A 130 5.75 6.48 10.44
CA LYS A 130 4.64 7.39 10.14
C LYS A 130 5.12 8.55 9.28
N PHE A 131 4.39 8.80 8.20
CA PHE A 131 4.61 9.89 7.26
C PHE A 131 3.39 10.81 7.23
N ASP A 132 3.63 12.07 6.91
CA ASP A 132 2.63 13.12 6.91
C ASP A 132 2.93 14.15 5.83
N ASN A 133 1.88 14.67 5.20
CA ASN A 133 1.90 15.88 4.39
C ASN A 133 0.54 16.61 4.50
N GLU A 134 0.29 17.58 3.63
CA GLU A 134 -0.97 18.34 3.65
C GLU A 134 -2.20 17.47 3.34
N PHE A 135 -2.04 16.36 2.63
CA PHE A 135 -3.14 15.56 2.09
C PHE A 135 -3.36 14.22 2.82
N TYR A 136 -2.33 13.66 3.46
CA TYR A 136 -2.37 12.29 3.98
C TYR A 136 -1.63 12.13 5.30
N PHE A 137 -2.19 11.27 6.16
CA PHE A 137 -1.46 10.60 7.25
C PHE A 137 -1.24 9.15 6.87
N ILE A 138 0.01 8.70 6.94
CA ILE A 138 0.38 7.35 6.48
C ILE A 138 1.11 6.63 7.59
N THR A 139 0.64 5.43 7.92
CA THR A 139 1.33 4.52 8.84
C THR A 139 1.76 3.28 8.07
N MET A 140 3.03 2.96 8.12
CA MET A 140 3.60 1.74 7.55
C MET A 140 4.19 0.89 8.67
N THR A 141 3.80 -0.37 8.73
CA THR A 141 4.27 -1.31 9.75
C THR A 141 4.89 -2.55 9.13
N ILE A 142 5.95 -3.04 9.75
CA ILE A 142 6.60 -4.30 9.40
C ILE A 142 6.60 -5.15 10.67
N SER A 143 5.99 -6.33 10.62
CA SER A 143 5.96 -7.20 11.79
C SER A 143 7.36 -7.70 12.13
N THR A 144 7.68 -7.74 13.44
CA THR A 144 8.94 -8.28 13.98
C THR A 144 8.85 -9.78 14.24
N THR A 145 7.64 -10.35 14.23
CA THR A 145 7.37 -11.75 14.56
C THR A 145 6.86 -12.57 13.39
N GLU A 146 6.29 -11.90 12.37
CA GLU A 146 5.72 -12.54 11.20
C GLU A 146 6.27 -11.92 9.92
N ASN A 147 6.33 -12.71 8.83
CA ASN A 147 6.64 -12.19 7.50
C ASN A 147 5.41 -11.47 6.92
N LYS A 148 5.05 -10.34 7.52
CA LYS A 148 3.96 -9.47 7.04
C LYS A 148 4.26 -8.01 7.28
N GLY A 149 3.55 -7.17 6.55
CA GLY A 149 3.53 -5.74 6.80
C GLY A 149 2.26 -5.09 6.26
N GLN A 150 2.03 -3.85 6.66
CA GLN A 150 0.82 -3.11 6.38
C GLN A 150 1.14 -1.65 6.07
N VAL A 151 0.33 -1.04 5.20
CA VAL A 151 0.26 0.40 5.00
C VAL A 151 -1.19 0.83 5.19
N VAL A 152 -1.41 1.85 6.02
CA VAL A 152 -2.69 2.53 6.18
C VAL A 152 -2.51 3.98 5.79
N ILE A 153 -3.33 4.45 4.83
CA ILE A 153 -3.33 5.83 4.34
C ILE A 153 -4.67 6.44 4.68
N HIS A 154 -4.66 7.49 5.50
CA HIS A 154 -5.82 8.31 5.80
C HIS A 154 -5.74 9.63 5.02
N GLN A 155 -6.78 9.95 4.27
CA GLN A 155 -6.94 11.27 3.66
C GLN A 155 -7.21 12.32 4.75
N LYS A 156 -6.55 13.47 4.63
CA LYS A 156 -6.75 14.64 5.50
C LYS A 156 -7.79 15.56 4.90
N GLU A 157 -8.47 16.31 5.76
CA GLU A 157 -9.25 17.45 5.32
C GLU A 157 -8.31 18.47 4.67
N PHE A 158 -8.62 18.88 3.44
CA PHE A 158 -7.91 19.96 2.80
C PHE A 158 -8.37 21.29 3.39
N VAL A 159 -7.53 21.87 4.24
CA VAL A 159 -7.72 23.23 4.74
C VAL A 159 -7.00 24.15 3.76
N GLY A 160 -7.73 24.64 2.75
CA GLY A 160 -7.21 25.66 1.85
C GLY A 160 -6.92 26.93 2.65
N TYR A 161 -5.67 27.37 2.66
CA TYR A 161 -5.26 28.66 3.23
C TYR A 161 -5.61 29.81 2.30
#